data_AF-A0A6G0W043-F1
#
_entry.id   AF-A0A6G0W043-F1
#
_cell.length_a   1.000
_cell.length_b   1.000
_cell.length_c   1.000
_cell.angle_alpha   90.00
_cell.angle_beta   90.00
_cell.angle_gamma   90.00
#
_symmetry.space_group_name_H-M   'P 1'
#
loop_
_entity.id
_entity.type
_entity.pdbx_description
1 polymer ?
#
loop_
_entity_poly.entity_id
_entity_poly.type
_entity_poly.pdbx_seq_one_letter_code
_entity_poly.pdbx_strand_id
1 'polypeptide(L)'
;MKLYNNYYKIKLLWIPGHFNIIENERADQAAKTTISSTLSSSTNIILYRDMQALITNKYHLIWHQKWLSLSTKLNQIKHNTDNWTFPIKTPKQFEVIITKLRIGHSQISHNFLMAKEEPPTCALCGV
;
A
#
# COMPACT_ATOMS: atom_id res chain seq x y z
N MET A 1 13.46 3.14 21.79
CA MET A 1 12.85 3.71 23.02
C MET A 1 13.69 4.93 23.41
N LYS A 2 13.22 6.15 23.10
CA LYS A 2 13.93 7.39 23.46
C LYS A 2 13.22 7.99 24.67
N LEU A 3 13.85 7.92 25.84
CA LEU A 3 13.40 8.61 27.04
C LEU A 3 13.96 10.04 26.97
N TYR A 4 13.14 11.01 26.59
CA TYR A 4 13.49 12.42 26.68
C TYR A 4 12.96 12.97 28.01
N ASN A 5 13.86 13.34 28.93
CA ASN A 5 13.60 14.41 29.89
C ASN A 5 14.92 15.01 30.38
N ASN A 6 15.12 16.30 30.10
CA ASN A 6 16.42 17.00 30.08
C ASN A 6 17.00 17.42 31.44
N TYR A 7 16.85 16.63 32.51
CA TYR A 7 17.45 16.98 33.83
C TYR A 7 18.04 15.80 34.61
N TYR A 8 18.01 14.56 34.10
CA TYR A 8 18.54 13.39 34.80
C TYR A 8 19.55 12.63 33.95
N LYS A 9 20.73 12.35 34.53
CA LYS A 9 21.73 11.48 33.92
C LYS A 9 21.37 10.03 34.20
N ILE A 10 20.76 9.36 33.22
CA ILE A 10 20.36 7.96 33.31
C ILE A 10 21.50 7.08 32.78
N LYS A 11 21.82 6.01 33.51
CA LYS A 11 22.67 4.90 33.03
C LYS A 11 21.82 3.65 32.90
N LEU A 12 21.94 2.96 31.77
CA LEU A 12 21.30 1.68 31.52
C LEU A 12 22.34 0.58 31.67
N LEU A 13 22.01 -0.48 32.41
CA LEU A 13 22.84 -1.65 32.60
C LEU A 13 22.03 -2.89 32.24
N TRP A 14 22.69 -3.87 31.63
CA TRP A 14 22.12 -5.19 31.39
C TRP A 14 22.55 -6.14 32.50
N ILE A 15 21.62 -6.96 32.95
CA ILE A 15 21.83 -7.96 34.00
C ILE A 15 21.24 -9.29 33.50
N PRO A 16 21.94 -10.43 33.68
CA PRO A 16 21.38 -11.73 33.34
C PRO A 16 20.21 -12.08 34.25
N GLY A 17 19.12 -12.60 33.66
CA GLY A 17 17.97 -13.10 34.41
C GLY A 17 18.29 -14.39 35.17
N HIS A 18 17.49 -14.70 36.20
CA HIS A 18 17.58 -15.93 36.99
C HIS A 18 18.91 -16.16 37.73
N PHE A 19 19.58 -15.07 38.09
CA PHE A 19 20.85 -15.09 38.84
C PHE A 19 20.69 -14.79 40.34
N ASN A 20 19.48 -14.92 40.92
CA ASN A 20 19.18 -14.63 42.34
C ASN A 20 19.49 -13.18 42.75
N ILE A 21 19.46 -12.24 41.80
CA ILE A 21 19.55 -10.81 42.10
C ILE A 21 18.16 -10.35 42.52
N ILE A 22 17.96 -10.21 43.83
CA ILE A 22 16.66 -9.97 44.48
C ILE A 22 15.84 -8.89 43.77
N GLU A 23 16.43 -7.73 43.46
CA GLU A 23 15.71 -6.62 42.83
C GLU A 23 15.36 -6.89 41.36
N ASN A 24 16.20 -7.63 40.63
CA ASN A 24 15.90 -8.05 39.26
C ASN A 24 14.76 -9.09 39.27
N GLU A 25 14.82 -10.05 40.18
CA GLU A 25 13.78 -11.07 40.32
C GLU A 25 12.45 -10.49 40.77
N ARG A 26 12.47 -9.47 41.64
CA ARG A 26 11.28 -8.72 42.03
C ARG A 26 10.66 -7.98 40.83
N ALA A 27 11.49 -7.36 39.99
CA ALA A 27 11.01 -6.72 38.76
C ALA A 27 10.41 -7.76 37.78
N ASP A 28 11.08 -8.90 37.60
CA ASP A 28 10.60 -10.01 36.76
C ASP A 28 9.28 -10.60 37.30
N GLN A 29 9.17 -10.78 38.62
CA GLN A 29 7.96 -11.29 39.27
C GLN A 29 6.81 -10.29 39.13
N ALA A 30 7.06 -8.99 39.32
CA ALA A 30 6.07 -7.95 39.10
C ALA A 30 5.55 -7.98 37.65
N ALA A 31 6.45 -8.06 36.65
CA ALA A 31 6.06 -8.17 35.24
C ALA A 31 5.20 -9.41 34.96
N LYS A 32 5.56 -10.57 35.53
CA LYS A 32 4.78 -11.82 35.41
C LYS A 32 3.39 -11.69 36.04
N THR A 33 3.29 -11.09 37.23
CA THR A 33 1.99 -10.90 37.92
C THR A 33 1.05 -9.97 37.17
N THR A 34 1.59 -8.97 36.46
CA THR A 34 0.78 -8.07 35.61
C THR A 34 0.11 -8.84 34.47
N ILE A 35 0.83 -9.75 33.79
CA ILE A 35 0.29 -10.54 32.67
C ILE A 35 -0.88 -11.43 33.13
N SER A 36 -0.82 -11.99 34.34
CA SER A 36 -1.86 -12.85 34.89
C SER A 36 -3.03 -12.12 35.55
N SER A 37 -2.93 -10.79 35.73
CA SER A 37 -3.99 -10.00 36.36
C SER A 37 -5.13 -9.73 35.38
N THR A 38 -6.34 -10.11 35.76
CA THR A 38 -7.60 -9.84 35.03
C THR A 38 -7.98 -8.36 35.01
N LEU A 39 -7.29 -7.51 35.79
CA LEU A 39 -7.45 -6.05 35.79
C LEU A 39 -6.67 -5.36 34.67
N SER A 40 -5.85 -6.11 33.93
CA SER A 40 -5.22 -5.66 32.70
C SER A 40 -6.32 -5.46 31.66
N SER A 41 -6.95 -4.28 31.64
CA SER A 41 -7.64 -3.82 30.45
C SER A 41 -6.66 -4.01 29.32
N SER A 42 -6.94 -4.96 28.42
CA SER A 42 -6.19 -5.14 27.18
C SER A 42 -6.27 -3.78 26.52
N THR A 43 -5.25 -2.96 26.73
CA THR A 43 -5.13 -1.73 25.98
C THR A 43 -4.78 -2.31 24.63
N ASN A 44 -5.79 -2.50 23.79
CA ASN A 44 -5.64 -2.78 22.39
C ASN A 44 -4.97 -1.53 21.84
N ILE A 45 -3.67 -1.40 22.12
CA ILE A 45 -2.75 -0.54 21.43
C ILE A 45 -2.59 -1.24 20.09
N ILE A 46 -3.67 -1.25 19.30
CA ILE A 46 -3.56 -1.38 17.87
C ILE A 46 -2.64 -0.22 17.55
N LEU A 47 -1.39 -0.53 17.19
CA LEU A 47 -0.45 0.53 16.88
C LEU A 47 -1.12 1.33 15.78
N TYR A 48 -1.05 2.66 15.88
CA TYR A 48 -1.62 3.55 14.88
C TYR A 48 -1.30 3.10 13.43
N ARG A 49 -0.12 2.50 13.22
CA ARG A 49 0.29 1.89 11.95
C ARG A 49 -0.59 0.74 11.48
N ASP A 50 -1.05 -0.11 12.38
CA ASP A 50 -1.93 -1.25 12.05
C ASP A 50 -3.31 -0.74 11.64
N MET A 51 -3.85 0.26 12.35
CA MET A 51 -5.10 0.94 11.93
C MET A 51 -4.95 1.60 10.56
N GLN A 52 -3.84 2.31 10.33
CA GLN A 52 -3.55 2.90 9.02
C GLN A 52 -3.50 1.83 7.92
N ALA A 53 -2.79 0.73 8.14
CA ALA A 53 -2.69 -0.36 7.18
C ALA A 53 -4.07 -0.97 6.86
N LEU A 54 -4.91 -1.18 7.87
CA LEU A 54 -6.28 -1.67 7.68
C LEU A 54 -7.12 -0.71 6.82
N ILE A 55 -7.07 0.58 7.11
CA ILE A 55 -7.79 1.61 6.35
C ILE A 55 -7.30 1.65 4.90
N THR A 56 -5.99 1.69 4.70
CA THR A 56 -5.36 1.69 3.37
C THR A 56 -5.75 0.46 2.58
N ASN A 57 -5.69 -0.73 3.18
CA ASN A 57 -6.09 -1.98 2.52
C ASN A 57 -7.58 -1.96 2.14
N LYS A 58 -8.45 -1.47 3.03
CA LYS A 58 -9.89 -1.36 2.75
C LYS A 58 -10.16 -0.39 1.58
N TYR A 59 -9.46 0.74 1.56
CA TYR A 59 -9.53 1.71 0.46
C TYR A 59 -9.12 1.09 -0.89
N HIS A 60 -7.98 0.38 -0.93
CA HIS A 60 -7.51 -0.28 -2.15
C HIS A 60 -8.50 -1.35 -2.64
N LEU A 61 -9.08 -2.14 -1.73
CA LEU A 61 -10.07 -3.16 -2.09
C LEU A 61 -11.32 -2.55 -2.73
N ILE A 62 -11.87 -1.48 -2.15
CA ILE A 62 -13.04 -0.79 -2.70
C ILE A 62 -12.74 -0.27 -4.11
N TRP A 63 -11.59 0.37 -4.29
CA TRP A 63 -11.17 0.86 -5.60
C TRP A 63 -10.95 -0.24 -6.62
N HIS A 64 -10.35 -1.36 -6.21
CA HIS A 64 -10.14 -2.51 -7.07
C HIS A 64 -11.47 -3.12 -7.52
N GLN A 65 -12.43 -3.30 -6.61
CA GLN A 65 -13.77 -3.78 -6.94
C GLN A 65 -14.49 -2.84 -7.91
N LYS A 66 -14.46 -1.54 -7.63
CA LYS A 66 -15.03 -0.53 -8.52
C LYS A 66 -14.35 -0.55 -9.88
N TRP A 67 -13.02 -0.67 -9.92
CA TRP A 67 -12.27 -0.77 -11.15
C TRP A 67 -12.78 -1.95 -11.98
N LEU A 68 -12.75 -3.17 -11.42
CA LEU A 68 -13.19 -4.40 -12.08
C LEU A 68 -14.65 -4.35 -12.58
N SER A 69 -15.54 -3.61 -11.93
CA SER A 69 -16.92 -3.44 -12.39
C SER A 69 -17.09 -2.58 -13.65
N LEU A 70 -16.05 -1.84 -14.07
CA LEU A 70 -16.11 -0.98 -15.26
C LEU A 70 -15.81 -1.78 -16.53
N SER A 71 -16.47 -1.42 -17.63
CA SER A 71 -16.27 -2.03 -18.95
C SER A 71 -15.45 -1.16 -19.91
N THR A 72 -14.51 -0.36 -19.39
CA THR A 72 -13.68 0.53 -20.22
C THR A 72 -12.59 -0.24 -20.97
N LYS A 73 -12.16 0.29 -22.13
CA LYS A 73 -11.05 -0.29 -22.92
C LYS A 73 -9.77 -0.44 -22.10
N LEU A 74 -9.51 0.49 -21.18
CA LEU A 74 -8.35 0.42 -20.29
C LEU A 74 -8.49 -0.68 -19.23
N ASN A 75 -9.68 -0.90 -18.66
CA ASN A 75 -9.92 -2.00 -17.72
C ASN A 75 -9.66 -3.36 -18.39
N GLN A 76 -10.13 -3.54 -19.63
CA GLN A 76 -9.91 -4.79 -20.38
C GLN A 76 -8.42 -5.16 -20.53
N ILE A 77 -7.53 -4.17 -20.51
CA ILE A 77 -6.07 -4.35 -20.64
C ILE A 77 -5.39 -4.44 -19.26
N LYS A 78 -5.95 -3.78 -18.24
CA LYS A 78 -5.33 -3.59 -16.93
C LYS A 78 -6.30 -3.96 -15.83
N HIS A 79 -6.04 -5.07 -15.13
CA HIS A 79 -6.94 -5.61 -14.11
C HIS A 79 -6.67 -5.12 -12.67
N ASN A 80 -5.73 -4.20 -12.45
CA ASN A 80 -5.46 -3.61 -11.13
C ASN A 80 -5.53 -2.08 -11.18
N THR A 81 -5.46 -1.43 -10.02
CA THR A 81 -5.53 0.04 -9.88
C THR A 81 -4.16 0.70 -9.72
N ASP A 82 -3.08 -0.08 -9.75
CA ASP A 82 -1.72 0.42 -9.55
C ASP A 82 -1.27 1.37 -10.67
N ASN A 83 -0.35 2.28 -10.38
CA ASN A 83 0.22 3.12 -11.43
C ASN A 83 1.05 2.26 -12.39
N TRP A 84 1.04 2.62 -13.68
CA TRP A 84 1.99 2.06 -14.62
C TRP A 84 3.41 2.46 -14.24
N THR A 85 4.29 1.48 -14.13
CA THR A 85 5.70 1.73 -13.89
C THR A 85 6.39 2.04 -15.22
N PHE A 86 7.08 3.17 -15.27
CA PHE A 86 7.97 3.54 -16.36
C PHE A 86 9.40 3.64 -15.82
N PRO A 87 10.43 3.33 -16.63
CA PRO A 87 11.81 3.60 -16.25
C PRO A 87 12.00 5.07 -15.84
N ILE A 88 12.80 5.33 -14.81
CA ILE A 88 13.01 6.67 -14.20
C ILE A 88 13.37 7.75 -15.24
N LYS A 89 14.04 7.37 -16.32
CA LYS A 89 14.49 8.28 -17.38
C LYS A 89 13.53 8.39 -18.56
N THR A 90 12.30 7.87 -18.45
CA THR A 90 11.31 7.95 -19.53
C THR A 90 10.76 9.37 -19.63
N PRO A 91 10.90 10.06 -20.77
CA PRO A 91 10.29 11.37 -20.91
C PRO A 91 8.76 11.25 -20.94
N LYS A 92 8.06 12.21 -20.32
CA LYS A 92 6.59 12.23 -20.23
C LYS A 92 5.87 12.04 -21.57
N GLN A 93 6.44 12.56 -22.67
CA GLN A 93 5.89 12.38 -24.01
C GLN A 93 5.78 10.90 -24.42
N PHE A 94 6.77 10.08 -24.05
CA PHE A 94 6.77 8.65 -24.37
C PHE A 94 5.77 7.89 -23.51
N GLU A 95 5.61 8.26 -22.24
CA GLU A 95 4.57 7.67 -21.37
C GLU A 95 3.17 7.91 -21.95
N VAL A 96 2.91 9.13 -22.47
CA VAL A 96 1.66 9.48 -23.13
C VAL A 96 1.46 8.66 -24.41
N ILE A 97 2.48 8.55 -25.26
CA ILE A 97 2.43 7.76 -26.50
C ILE A 97 2.12 6.30 -26.15
N ILE A 98 2.85 5.68 -25.23
CA ILE A 98 2.63 4.29 -24.81
C ILE A 98 1.23 4.09 -24.24
N THR A 99 0.75 5.02 -23.42
CA THR A 99 -0.59 4.93 -22.83
C THR A 99 -1.69 5.00 -23.89
N LYS A 100 -1.56 5.89 -24.88
CA LYS A 100 -2.48 5.95 -26.04
C LYS A 100 -2.43 4.66 -26.86
N LEU A 101 -1.23 4.16 -27.15
CA LEU A 101 -1.06 2.93 -27.91
C LEU A 101 -1.68 1.70 -27.22
N ARG A 102 -1.58 1.60 -25.89
CA ARG A 102 -2.21 0.51 -25.12
C ARG A 102 -3.71 0.45 -25.35
N ILE A 103 -4.40 1.59 -25.23
CA ILE A 103 -5.84 1.67 -25.52
C ILE A 103 -6.13 1.74 -27.03
N GLY A 104 -5.11 1.51 -27.88
CA GLY A 104 -5.24 1.48 -29.33
C GLY A 104 -5.65 2.82 -29.94
N HIS A 105 -5.29 3.96 -29.35
CA HIS A 105 -5.49 5.30 -29.91
C HIS A 105 -4.28 5.65 -30.80
N SER A 106 -4.31 5.21 -32.05
CA SER A 106 -3.32 5.57 -33.08
C SER A 106 -4.03 6.24 -34.25
N GLN A 107 -3.25 6.81 -35.17
CA GLN A 107 -3.81 7.37 -36.41
C GLN A 107 -4.56 6.28 -37.19
N ILE A 108 -3.98 5.09 -37.36
CA ILE A 108 -4.60 4.00 -38.14
C ILE A 108 -5.97 3.59 -37.56
N SER A 109 -6.11 3.53 -36.24
CA SER A 109 -7.33 3.04 -35.60
C SER A 109 -8.35 4.11 -35.21
N HIS A 110 -7.96 5.40 -35.11
CA HIS A 110 -8.84 6.48 -34.62
C HIS A 110 -8.88 7.70 -35.54
N ASN A 111 -8.20 7.70 -36.70
CA ASN A 111 -8.23 8.84 -37.63
C ASN A 111 -9.66 9.15 -38.08
N PHE A 112 -10.46 8.12 -38.39
CA PHE A 112 -11.86 8.30 -38.81
C PHE A 112 -12.70 9.03 -37.76
N LEU A 113 -12.46 8.80 -36.47
CA LEU A 113 -13.16 9.50 -35.38
C LEU A 113 -12.82 11.00 -35.36
N MET A 114 -11.55 11.35 -35.65
CA MET A 114 -11.10 12.75 -35.69
C MET A 114 -11.58 13.46 -36.95
N ALA A 115 -11.59 12.74 -38.08
CA ALA A 115 -12.08 13.22 -39.37
C ALA A 115 -13.62 13.25 -39.46
N LYS A 116 -14.32 12.61 -38.51
CA LYS A 116 -15.78 12.37 -38.53
C LYS A 116 -16.23 11.59 -39.76
N GLU A 117 -15.40 10.65 -40.20
CA GLU A 117 -15.65 9.73 -41.31
C GLU A 117 -16.15 8.38 -40.79
N GLU A 118 -16.59 7.53 -41.71
CA GLU A 118 -16.97 6.16 -41.35
C GLU A 118 -15.74 5.31 -40.97
N PRO A 119 -15.91 4.31 -40.08
CA PRO A 119 -14.83 3.41 -39.71
C PRO A 119 -14.28 2.67 -40.94
N PRO A 120 -12.96 2.62 -41.14
CA PRO A 120 -12.38 1.86 -42.24
C PRO A 120 -12.58 0.35 -42.00
N THR A 121 -13.01 -0.36 -43.03
CA THR A 121 -13.16 -1.83 -42.98
C THR A 121 -11.80 -2.51 -43.19
N CYS A 122 -11.46 -3.50 -42.37
CA CYS A 122 -10.22 -4.24 -42.56
C CYS A 122 -10.26 -5.05 -43.87
N ALA A 123 -9.31 -4.81 -44.78
CA ALA A 123 -9.21 -5.56 -46.03
C ALA A 123 -8.92 -7.07 -45.84
N LEU A 124 -8.39 -7.48 -44.68
CA LEU A 124 -8.03 -8.87 -44.38
C LEU A 124 -9.15 -9.66 -43.71
N CYS A 125 -9.94 -9.04 -42.82
CA CYS A 125 -11.00 -9.74 -42.08
C CYS A 125 -12.41 -9.18 -42.30
N GLY A 126 -12.57 -8.08 -43.03
CA GLY A 126 -13.88 -7.48 -43.34
C GLY A 126 -14.60 -6.85 -42.14
N VAL A 127 -13.91 -6.73 -40.99
CA VAL A 127 -14.40 -6.10 -39.75
C VAL A 127 -13.71 -4.77 -39.54
#